data_AF-A0A6A8AH68-F1
#
_entry.id   AF-A0A6A8AH68-F1
#
_cell.length_a   1.000
_cell.length_b   1.000
_cell.length_c   1.000
_cell.angle_alpha   90.00
_cell.angle_beta   90.00
_cell.angle_gamma   90.00
#
_symmetry.space_group_name_H-M   'P 1'
#
loop_
_entity.id
_entity.type
_entity.pdbx_description
1 polymer ?
#
loop_
_entity_poly.entity_id
_entity_poly.type
_entity_poly.pdbx_seq_one_letter_code
_entity_poly.pdbx_strand_id
1 'polypeptide(L)'
;MFEANKTAAIKFGIDTHLIEEKTDTQKNIEILGDDLTFISVREFQRTKHVHRVHPYLGKFIPQLVEVFLRRYFERGDTILDPLSGSGTALIEANVLGMNSIGIELSPFNVLIQEVKARKYNIPEVEKEIKDALKRLKGFSHRLQIKGKGQTLFDDKVERFETDSEYLKEWFSDRALQEILFYRSIIKDYKNQDILKIILSRSARSARL
;
A
#
# COMPACT_ATOMS: atom_id res chain seq x y z
N MET A 1 -22.96 -10.93 -18.31
CA MET A 1 -22.03 -11.14 -17.17
C MET A 1 -21.90 -12.62 -16.82
N PHE A 2 -20.81 -13.02 -16.13
CA PHE A 2 -20.68 -14.36 -15.54
C PHE A 2 -21.65 -14.59 -14.39
N GLU A 3 -22.15 -15.82 -14.25
CA GLU A 3 -23.16 -16.19 -13.23
C GLU A 3 -22.68 -15.96 -11.79
N ALA A 4 -21.39 -16.17 -11.52
CA ALA A 4 -20.79 -15.87 -10.22
C ALA A 4 -20.87 -14.36 -9.88
N ASN A 5 -20.68 -13.49 -10.87
CA ASN A 5 -20.74 -12.04 -10.70
C ASN A 5 -22.19 -11.55 -10.56
N LYS A 6 -23.14 -12.15 -11.29
CA LYS A 6 -24.58 -11.89 -11.11
C LYS A 6 -25.04 -12.26 -9.70
N THR A 7 -24.65 -13.45 -9.23
CA THR A 7 -24.98 -13.93 -7.88
C THR A 7 -24.42 -12.99 -6.80
N ALA A 8 -23.18 -12.54 -6.97
CA ALA A 8 -22.56 -11.58 -6.06
C ALA A 8 -23.26 -10.22 -6.10
N ALA A 9 -23.62 -9.72 -7.29
CA ALA A 9 -24.33 -8.45 -7.45
C ALA A 9 -25.67 -8.45 -6.73
N ILE A 10 -26.47 -9.52 -6.86
CA ILE A 10 -27.74 -9.69 -6.15
C ILE A 10 -27.53 -9.61 -4.63
N LYS A 11 -26.50 -10.29 -4.10
CA LYS A 11 -26.19 -10.26 -2.67
C LYS A 11 -25.90 -8.84 -2.14
N PHE A 12 -25.33 -7.98 -2.97
CA PHE A 12 -24.98 -6.61 -2.60
C PHE A 12 -26.03 -5.56 -3.04
N GLY A 13 -27.18 -6.00 -3.57
CA GLY A 13 -28.22 -5.09 -4.06
C GLY A 13 -27.79 -4.25 -5.27
N ILE A 14 -26.86 -4.77 -6.09
CA ILE A 14 -26.36 -4.11 -7.29
C ILE A 14 -27.27 -4.45 -8.47
N ASP A 15 -27.72 -3.43 -9.20
CA ASP A 15 -28.53 -3.59 -10.41
C ASP A 15 -27.68 -4.14 -11.57
N THR A 16 -27.81 -5.45 -11.82
CA THR A 16 -27.14 -6.15 -12.93
C THR A 16 -27.68 -5.72 -14.29
N HIS A 17 -28.95 -5.32 -14.38
CA HIS A 17 -29.55 -4.92 -15.66
C HIS A 17 -28.92 -3.61 -16.13
N LEU A 18 -28.74 -2.65 -15.23
CA LEU A 18 -28.02 -1.41 -15.54
C LEU A 18 -26.60 -1.67 -16.02
N ILE A 19 -25.88 -2.61 -15.41
CA ILE A 19 -24.51 -2.98 -15.83
C ILE A 19 -24.54 -3.57 -17.23
N GLU A 20 -25.41 -4.54 -17.50
CA GLU A 20 -25.50 -5.19 -18.82
C GLU A 20 -26.02 -4.25 -19.92
N GLU A 21 -26.81 -3.22 -19.59
CA GLU A 21 -27.23 -2.18 -20.53
C GLU A 21 -26.10 -1.18 -20.86
N LYS A 22 -25.33 -0.77 -19.83
CA LYS A 22 -24.26 0.24 -19.99
C LYS A 22 -22.94 -0.35 -20.45
N THR A 23 -22.76 -1.66 -20.35
CA THR A 23 -21.51 -2.35 -20.70
C THR A 23 -21.78 -3.58 -21.52
N ASP A 24 -21.04 -3.75 -22.61
CA ASP A 24 -21.15 -4.93 -23.47
C ASP A 24 -20.37 -6.10 -22.86
N THR A 25 -20.94 -6.69 -21.81
CA THR A 25 -20.29 -7.77 -21.06
C THR A 25 -20.11 -9.03 -21.88
N GLN A 26 -20.97 -9.27 -22.89
CA GLN A 26 -20.83 -10.39 -23.82
C GLN A 26 -19.59 -10.21 -24.69
N LYS A 27 -19.43 -9.03 -25.29
CA LYS A 27 -18.24 -8.69 -26.07
C LYS A 27 -16.96 -8.74 -25.23
N ASN A 28 -17.00 -8.26 -23.98
CA ASN A 28 -15.85 -8.37 -23.08
C ASN A 28 -15.47 -9.84 -22.85
N ILE A 29 -16.44 -10.71 -22.58
CA ILE A 29 -16.18 -12.15 -22.39
C ILE A 29 -15.61 -12.76 -23.67
N GLU A 30 -16.17 -12.45 -24.84
CA GLU A 30 -15.71 -12.98 -26.13
C GLU A 30 -14.27 -12.54 -26.45
N ILE A 31 -13.96 -11.25 -26.27
CA ILE A 31 -12.68 -10.66 -26.66
C ILE A 31 -11.61 -10.92 -25.60
N LEU A 32 -11.94 -10.75 -24.33
CA LEU A 32 -10.98 -10.69 -23.21
C LEU A 32 -11.05 -11.93 -22.30
N GLY A 33 -12.08 -12.76 -22.44
CA GLY A 33 -12.30 -13.92 -21.57
C GLY A 33 -12.85 -13.57 -20.19
N ASP A 34 -13.23 -12.32 -19.94
CA ASP A 34 -13.77 -11.84 -18.65
C ASP A 34 -14.83 -10.75 -18.87
N ASP A 35 -15.78 -10.59 -17.93
CA ASP A 35 -16.81 -9.54 -17.98
C ASP A 35 -16.35 -8.19 -17.40
N LEU A 36 -15.14 -8.15 -16.82
CA LEU A 36 -14.47 -7.00 -16.21
C LEU A 36 -15.16 -6.39 -14.97
N THR A 37 -16.20 -7.04 -14.45
CA THR A 37 -16.94 -6.51 -13.30
C THR A 37 -16.24 -6.82 -11.98
N PHE A 38 -15.63 -8.01 -11.87
CA PHE A 38 -14.91 -8.50 -10.68
C PHE A 38 -15.67 -8.37 -9.36
N ILE A 39 -17.01 -8.29 -9.40
CA ILE A 39 -17.88 -8.07 -8.23
C ILE A 39 -17.73 -9.19 -7.20
N SER A 40 -17.50 -10.42 -7.67
CA SER A 40 -17.30 -11.59 -6.82
C SER A 40 -15.91 -11.64 -6.14
N VAL A 41 -14.95 -10.80 -6.56
CA VAL A 41 -13.57 -10.85 -6.09
C VAL A 41 -13.43 -10.14 -4.73
N ARG A 42 -12.99 -10.88 -3.71
CA ARG A 42 -12.86 -10.36 -2.34
C ARG A 42 -11.71 -9.35 -2.22
N GLU A 43 -11.78 -8.43 -1.25
CA GLU A 43 -10.76 -7.38 -1.04
C GLU A 43 -9.32 -7.92 -0.95
N PHE A 44 -9.10 -9.01 -0.21
CA PHE A 44 -7.77 -9.61 -0.08
C PHE A 44 -7.22 -10.12 -1.42
N GLN A 45 -8.09 -10.53 -2.35
CA GLN A 45 -7.71 -10.94 -3.70
C GLN A 45 -7.51 -9.72 -4.60
N ARG A 46 -8.38 -8.69 -4.48
CA ARG A 46 -8.24 -7.39 -5.17
C ARG A 46 -6.98 -6.60 -4.75
N THR A 47 -6.27 -7.07 -3.73
CA THR A 47 -5.02 -6.49 -3.24
C THR A 47 -3.92 -7.55 -3.07
N LYS A 48 -3.94 -8.61 -3.90
CA LYS A 48 -2.99 -9.72 -3.86
C LYS A 48 -1.52 -9.26 -3.93
N HIS A 49 -0.61 -10.17 -3.59
CA HIS A 49 0.84 -9.93 -3.55
C HIS A 49 1.18 -8.73 -2.65
N VAL A 50 1.88 -7.74 -3.22
CA VAL A 50 2.40 -6.55 -2.54
C VAL A 50 1.47 -5.33 -2.71
N HIS A 51 0.31 -5.47 -3.36
CA HIS A 51 -0.62 -4.35 -3.62
C HIS A 51 -1.32 -3.81 -2.38
N ARG A 52 -1.20 -4.52 -1.26
CA ARG A 52 -1.69 -4.08 0.06
C ARG A 52 -0.65 -3.33 0.89
N VAL A 53 0.61 -3.23 0.44
CA VAL A 53 1.70 -2.60 1.21
C VAL A 53 1.38 -1.14 1.59
N HIS A 54 0.87 -0.34 0.65
CA HIS A 54 0.44 1.03 0.92
C HIS A 54 -0.89 1.34 0.21
N PRO A 55 -1.86 2.01 0.86
CA PRO A 55 -3.09 2.44 0.20
C PRO A 55 -2.81 3.57 -0.80
N TYR A 56 -3.34 3.47 -2.01
CA TYR A 56 -3.24 4.46 -3.08
C TYR A 56 -4.63 4.72 -3.65
N LEU A 57 -5.01 5.98 -3.77
CA LEU A 57 -6.29 6.39 -4.36
C LEU A 57 -6.18 6.32 -5.89
N GLY A 58 -7.19 5.77 -6.56
CA GLY A 58 -7.17 5.61 -8.02
C GLY A 58 -6.37 4.40 -8.52
N LYS A 59 -6.06 3.42 -7.66
CA LYS A 59 -5.50 2.13 -8.12
C LYS A 59 -6.59 1.28 -8.79
N PHE A 60 -6.28 0.67 -9.92
CA PHE A 60 -7.04 -0.46 -10.45
C PHE A 60 -6.71 -1.75 -9.68
N ILE A 61 -7.64 -2.70 -9.71
CA ILE A 61 -7.42 -4.04 -9.13
C ILE A 61 -6.44 -4.83 -10.02
N PRO A 62 -5.60 -5.70 -9.44
CA PRO A 62 -4.65 -6.52 -10.21
C PRO A 62 -5.31 -7.35 -11.33
N GLN A 63 -6.48 -7.91 -11.06
CA GLN A 63 -7.20 -8.80 -11.98
C GLN A 63 -7.53 -8.12 -13.30
N LEU A 64 -7.92 -6.84 -13.25
CA LEU A 64 -8.22 -6.06 -14.45
C LEU A 64 -6.98 -5.98 -15.35
N VAL A 65 -5.81 -5.70 -14.77
CA VAL A 65 -4.55 -5.62 -15.50
C VAL A 65 -4.17 -6.97 -16.10
N GLU A 66 -4.29 -8.04 -15.32
CA GLU A 66 -3.94 -9.39 -15.75
C GLU A 66 -4.73 -9.83 -17.00
N VAL A 67 -6.01 -9.45 -17.10
CA VAL A 67 -6.82 -9.74 -18.28
C VAL A 67 -6.17 -9.15 -19.54
N PHE A 68 -5.79 -7.87 -19.51
CA PHE A 68 -5.16 -7.23 -20.66
C PHE A 68 -3.75 -7.78 -20.92
N LEU A 69 -2.94 -7.96 -19.87
CA LEU A 69 -1.58 -8.47 -20.02
C LEU A 69 -1.56 -9.87 -20.65
N ARG A 70 -2.41 -10.78 -20.16
CA ARG A 70 -2.50 -12.15 -20.69
C ARG A 70 -3.06 -12.19 -22.11
N ARG A 71 -3.90 -11.23 -22.48
CA ARG A 71 -4.55 -11.21 -23.79
C ARG A 71 -3.64 -10.69 -24.89
N TYR A 72 -2.85 -9.67 -24.59
CA TYR A 72 -2.15 -8.88 -25.61
C TYR A 72 -0.62 -9.01 -25.56
N PHE A 73 -0.06 -9.70 -24.57
CA PHE A 73 1.38 -9.77 -24.36
C PHE A 73 1.83 -11.19 -23.98
N GLU A 74 3.11 -11.45 -24.22
CA GLU A 74 3.78 -12.71 -23.91
C GLU A 74 4.90 -12.51 -22.88
N ARG A 75 5.38 -13.61 -22.30
CA ARG A 75 6.52 -13.59 -21.37
C ARG A 75 7.74 -13.00 -22.09
N GLY A 76 8.42 -12.05 -21.45
CA GLY A 76 9.58 -11.35 -22.02
C GLY A 76 9.23 -10.04 -22.75
N ASP A 77 7.96 -9.78 -23.06
CA ASP A 77 7.53 -8.48 -23.58
C ASP A 77 7.82 -7.36 -22.57
N THR A 78 7.89 -6.13 -23.07
CA THR A 78 8.12 -4.94 -22.23
C THR A 78 6.88 -4.07 -22.16
N ILE A 79 6.38 -3.89 -20.95
CA ILE A 79 5.19 -3.07 -20.67
C ILE A 79 5.63 -1.67 -20.23
N LEU A 80 5.12 -0.64 -20.90
CA LEU A 80 5.26 0.75 -20.49
C LEU A 80 3.95 1.25 -19.89
N ASP A 81 4.00 1.75 -18.66
CA ASP A 81 2.90 2.47 -18.03
C ASP A 81 3.32 3.94 -17.81
N PRO A 82 2.82 4.90 -18.62
CA PRO A 82 3.24 6.29 -18.54
C PRO A 82 2.64 7.05 -17.34
N LEU A 83 1.67 6.45 -16.63
CA LEU A 83 0.97 7.04 -15.48
C LEU A 83 0.87 5.99 -14.36
N SER A 84 2.03 5.44 -14.02
CA SER A 84 2.13 4.17 -13.29
C SER A 84 1.63 4.19 -11.84
N GLY A 85 1.47 5.37 -11.21
CA GLY A 85 0.87 5.51 -9.89
C GLY A 85 1.58 4.64 -8.85
N SER A 86 0.84 3.76 -8.16
CA SER A 86 1.46 2.81 -7.20
C SER A 86 2.07 1.55 -7.85
N GLY A 87 2.12 1.48 -9.18
CA GLY A 87 2.77 0.42 -9.96
C GLY A 87 1.97 -0.86 -10.16
N THR A 88 0.63 -0.82 -10.14
CA THR A 88 -0.16 -2.07 -10.27
C THR A 88 0.17 -2.80 -11.58
N ALA A 89 0.23 -2.09 -12.71
CA ALA A 89 0.54 -2.67 -14.01
C ALA A 89 1.96 -3.25 -14.06
N LEU A 90 2.93 -2.52 -13.51
CA LEU A 90 4.34 -2.91 -13.49
C LEU A 90 4.57 -4.21 -12.72
N ILE A 91 3.93 -4.33 -11.55
CA ILE A 91 4.08 -5.51 -10.69
C ILE A 91 3.37 -6.72 -11.30
N GLU A 92 2.17 -6.56 -11.86
CA GLU A 92 1.49 -7.69 -12.51
C GLU A 92 2.23 -8.16 -13.76
N ALA A 93 2.80 -7.24 -14.56
CA ALA A 93 3.69 -7.59 -15.66
C ALA A 93 4.89 -8.44 -15.17
N ASN A 94 5.56 -8.01 -14.11
CA ASN A 94 6.66 -8.77 -13.50
C ASN A 94 6.23 -10.15 -13.00
N VAL A 95 5.05 -10.27 -12.37
CA VAL A 95 4.50 -11.56 -11.91
C VAL A 95 4.25 -12.51 -13.09
N LEU A 96 3.85 -11.98 -14.25
CA LEU A 96 3.65 -12.75 -15.48
C LEU A 96 4.94 -13.02 -16.27
N GLY A 97 6.09 -12.53 -15.79
CA GLY A 97 7.39 -12.72 -16.43
C GLY A 97 7.64 -11.78 -17.62
N MET A 98 6.94 -10.64 -17.66
CA MET A 98 7.20 -9.53 -18.58
C MET A 98 8.15 -8.52 -17.92
N ASN A 99 8.87 -7.76 -18.74
CA ASN A 99 9.59 -6.57 -18.29
C ASN A 99 8.59 -5.42 -18.10
N SER A 100 8.90 -4.47 -17.23
CA SER A 100 8.04 -3.30 -17.04
C SER A 100 8.81 -2.01 -16.77
N ILE A 101 8.30 -0.90 -17.32
CA ILE A 101 8.83 0.45 -17.18
C ILE A 101 7.68 1.36 -16.78
N GLY A 102 7.85 2.10 -15.69
CA GLY A 102 6.87 3.06 -15.18
C GLY A 102 7.38 4.49 -15.29
N ILE A 103 6.50 5.40 -15.71
CA ILE A 103 6.71 6.84 -15.55
C ILE A 103 5.75 7.31 -14.45
N GLU A 104 6.27 8.08 -13.50
CA GLU A 104 5.51 8.59 -12.37
C GLU A 104 6.15 9.88 -11.86
N LEU A 105 5.33 10.89 -11.57
CA LEU A 105 5.79 12.20 -11.13
C LEU A 105 6.10 12.22 -9.63
N SER A 106 5.30 11.54 -8.82
CA SER A 106 5.44 11.55 -7.36
C SER A 106 6.60 10.66 -6.91
N PRO A 107 7.65 11.22 -6.28
CA PRO A 107 8.76 10.41 -5.75
C PRO A 107 8.30 9.38 -4.71
N PHE A 108 7.24 9.68 -3.96
CA PHE A 108 6.67 8.75 -2.99
C PHE A 108 6.00 7.55 -3.68
N ASN A 109 5.34 7.76 -4.82
CA ASN A 109 4.76 6.67 -5.59
C ASN A 109 5.86 5.80 -6.20
N VAL A 110 6.94 6.41 -6.74
CA VAL A 110 8.13 5.67 -7.19
C VAL A 110 8.72 4.82 -6.07
N LEU A 111 8.86 5.35 -4.85
CA LEU A 111 9.30 4.57 -3.69
C LEU A 111 8.39 3.36 -3.40
N ILE A 112 7.07 3.51 -3.52
CA ILE A 112 6.13 2.38 -3.37
C ILE A 112 6.40 1.32 -4.45
N GLN A 113 6.60 1.74 -5.70
CA GLN A 113 6.88 0.83 -6.82
C GLN A 113 8.19 0.05 -6.59
N GLU A 114 9.26 0.75 -6.21
CA GLU A 114 10.55 0.13 -5.89
C GLU A 114 10.42 -0.86 -4.75
N VAL A 115 9.71 -0.47 -3.68
CA VAL A 115 9.50 -1.34 -2.52
C VAL A 115 8.75 -2.61 -2.91
N LYS A 116 7.75 -2.51 -3.80
CA LYS A 116 6.98 -3.64 -4.30
C LYS A 116 7.78 -4.56 -5.23
N ALA A 117 8.68 -4.00 -6.05
CA ALA A 117 9.43 -4.74 -7.06
C ALA A 117 10.73 -5.37 -6.54
N ARG A 118 11.32 -4.81 -5.47
CA ARG A 118 12.60 -5.26 -4.93
C ARG A 118 12.49 -6.67 -4.32
N LYS A 119 13.57 -7.45 -4.47
CA LYS A 119 13.75 -8.73 -3.77
C LYS A 119 14.34 -8.49 -2.38
N TYR A 120 13.80 -9.16 -1.37
CA TYR A 120 14.22 -8.98 0.01
C TYR A 120 14.67 -10.29 0.65
N ASN A 121 15.63 -10.19 1.57
CA ASN A 121 15.84 -11.21 2.59
C ASN A 121 14.72 -11.08 3.64
N ILE A 122 13.67 -11.90 3.52
CA ILE A 122 12.46 -11.79 4.35
C ILE A 122 12.77 -11.91 5.85
N PRO A 123 13.58 -12.87 6.34
CA PRO A 123 14.00 -12.92 7.74
C PRO A 123 14.69 -11.63 8.24
N GLU A 124 15.54 -11.01 7.41
CA GLU A 124 16.21 -9.75 7.76
C GLU A 124 15.19 -8.62 7.92
N VAL A 125 14.31 -8.44 6.93
CA VAL A 125 13.24 -7.43 6.97
C VAL A 125 12.34 -7.62 8.19
N GLU A 126 11.93 -8.86 8.48
CA GLU A 126 11.08 -9.16 9.62
C GLU A 126 11.76 -8.81 10.95
N LYS A 127 13.05 -9.12 11.09
CA LYS A 127 13.85 -8.76 12.27
C LYS A 127 13.91 -7.25 12.44
N GLU A 128 14.20 -6.49 11.38
CA GLU A 128 14.29 -5.02 11.42
C GLU A 128 12.95 -4.38 11.80
N ILE A 129 11.83 -4.84 11.20
CA ILE A 129 10.49 -4.33 11.53
C ILE A 129 10.14 -4.59 13.00
N LYS A 130 10.42 -5.80 13.50
CA LYS A 130 10.15 -6.17 14.90
C LYS A 130 10.99 -5.35 15.88
N ASP A 131 12.26 -5.09 15.57
CA ASP A 131 13.13 -4.26 16.40
C ASP A 131 12.67 -2.80 16.41
N ALA A 132 12.35 -2.22 15.25
CA ALA A 132 11.81 -0.87 15.15
C ALA A 132 10.52 -0.71 15.95
N LEU A 133 9.62 -1.70 15.86
CA LEU A 133 8.38 -1.74 16.65
C LEU A 133 8.67 -1.84 18.16
N LYS A 134 9.63 -2.67 18.58
CA LYS A 134 10.03 -2.81 19.98
C LYS A 134 10.57 -1.49 20.54
N ARG A 135 11.46 -0.82 19.79
CA ARG A 135 12.02 0.49 20.15
C ARG A 135 10.92 1.55 20.26
N LEU A 136 10.00 1.59 19.31
CA LEU A 136 8.84 2.51 19.33
C LEU A 136 7.94 2.27 20.55
N LYS A 137 7.61 1.01 20.86
CA LYS A 137 6.80 0.68 22.04
C LYS A 137 7.49 1.12 23.34
N GLY A 138 8.80 0.90 23.45
CA GLY A 138 9.58 1.36 24.60
C GLY A 138 9.56 2.88 24.74
N PHE A 139 9.70 3.62 23.63
CA PHE A 139 9.59 5.08 23.61
C PHE A 139 8.19 5.57 24.00
N SER A 140 7.15 5.01 23.38
CA SER A 140 5.74 5.33 23.66
C SER A 140 5.38 5.11 25.15
N HIS A 141 5.88 4.03 25.75
CA HIS A 141 5.67 3.76 27.17
C HIS A 141 6.31 4.83 28.08
N ARG A 142 7.54 5.26 27.77
CA ARG A 142 8.21 6.34 28.52
C ARG A 142 7.47 7.68 28.40
N LEU A 143 6.90 7.99 27.24
CA LEU A 143 6.05 9.19 27.08
C LEU A 143 4.82 9.15 28.00
N GLN A 144 4.20 7.97 28.18
CA GLN A 144 3.02 7.82 29.04
C GLN A 144 3.32 7.95 30.54
N ILE A 145 4.44 7.39 31.01
CA ILE A 145 4.80 7.43 32.43
C ILE A 145 5.03 8.88 32.89
N LYS A 146 5.76 9.69 32.10
CA LYS A 146 6.00 11.10 32.45
C LYS A 146 4.74 11.95 32.48
N GLY A 147 3.75 11.66 31.63
CA GLY A 147 2.47 12.37 31.63
C GLY A 147 1.64 12.19 32.92
N LYS A 148 2.00 11.25 33.81
CA LYS A 148 1.25 10.91 35.03
C LYS A 148 1.92 11.31 36.35
N GLY A 149 3.08 11.97 36.33
CA GLY A 149 3.74 12.51 37.52
C GLY A 149 5.03 11.78 37.93
N GLN A 150 6.13 12.55 37.91
CA GLN A 150 7.46 12.43 38.53
C GLN A 150 7.96 11.07 39.03
N THR A 151 9.13 10.65 38.52
CA THR A 151 10.10 9.88 39.31
C THR A 151 11.38 10.70 39.50
N LEU A 152 11.96 10.65 40.70
CA LEU A 152 13.14 11.42 41.14
C LEU A 152 14.45 11.08 40.38
N PHE A 153 14.43 10.05 39.53
CA PHE A 153 15.58 9.54 38.77
C PHE A 153 15.29 9.51 37.26
N ASP A 154 14.67 10.57 36.75
CA ASP A 154 14.19 10.60 35.38
C ASP A 154 15.32 10.93 34.40
N ASP A 155 15.82 9.92 33.67
CA ASP A 155 16.48 10.15 32.40
C ASP A 155 15.56 11.05 31.54
N LYS A 156 16.10 12.15 31.00
CA LYS A 156 15.34 13.04 30.12
C LYS A 156 14.87 12.22 28.91
N VAL A 157 13.58 11.91 28.82
CA VAL A 157 12.98 11.38 27.60
C VAL A 157 13.25 12.39 26.49
N GLU A 158 14.04 11.95 25.51
CA GLU A 158 14.33 12.71 24.31
C GLU A 158 13.01 13.11 23.65
N ARG A 159 12.81 14.41 23.47
CA ARG A 159 11.69 14.94 22.67
C ARG A 159 12.22 15.35 21.31
N PHE A 160 11.38 15.15 20.31
CA PHE A 160 11.69 15.49 18.93
C PHE A 160 10.94 16.76 18.54
N GLU A 161 11.66 17.70 17.96
CA GLU A 161 11.11 18.94 17.44
C GLU A 161 10.87 18.85 15.92
N THR A 162 9.94 19.64 15.43
CA THR A 162 9.66 19.78 13.99
C THR A 162 9.21 21.20 13.68
N ASP A 163 9.67 21.75 12.56
CA ASP A 163 9.23 23.07 12.09
C ASP A 163 7.96 22.99 11.24
N SER A 164 7.45 21.79 10.97
CA SER A 164 6.24 21.60 10.17
C SER A 164 4.99 21.95 10.96
N GLU A 165 4.39 23.10 10.65
CA GLU A 165 3.07 23.51 11.16
C GLU A 165 2.00 22.48 10.82
N TYR A 166 2.02 21.93 9.60
CA TYR A 166 1.12 20.86 9.19
C TYR A 166 1.16 19.66 10.15
N LEU A 167 2.36 19.17 10.52
CA LEU A 167 2.45 18.04 11.44
C LEU A 167 1.98 18.38 12.86
N LYS A 168 2.19 19.62 13.31
CA LYS A 168 1.70 20.09 14.62
C LYS A 168 0.18 20.20 14.66
N GLU A 169 -0.44 20.63 13.55
CA GLU A 169 -1.88 20.79 13.43
C GLU A 169 -2.62 19.45 13.36
N TRP A 170 -2.10 18.51 12.57
CA TRP A 170 -2.84 17.30 12.19
C TRP A 170 -2.58 16.07 13.07
N PHE A 171 -1.68 16.17 14.05
CA PHE A 171 -1.33 15.07 14.95
C PHE A 171 -1.33 15.50 16.40
N SER A 172 -1.88 14.66 17.28
CA SER A 172 -1.70 14.83 18.73
C SER A 172 -0.20 14.80 19.09
N ASP A 173 0.20 15.54 20.14
CA ASP A 173 1.60 15.60 20.59
C ASP A 173 2.23 14.21 20.74
N ARG A 174 1.51 13.26 21.35
CA ARG A 174 1.98 11.88 21.47
C ARG A 174 2.22 11.20 20.13
N ALA A 175 1.25 11.26 19.22
CA ALA A 175 1.38 10.64 17.89
C ALA A 175 2.52 11.29 17.09
N LEU A 176 2.67 12.61 17.19
CA LEU A 176 3.76 13.34 16.57
C LEU A 176 5.12 12.91 17.11
N GLN A 177 5.28 12.81 18.43
CA GLN A 177 6.51 12.31 19.05
C GLN A 177 6.82 10.87 18.60
N GLU A 178 5.82 9.98 18.55
CA GLU A 178 5.99 8.60 18.07
C GLU A 178 6.41 8.53 16.60
N ILE A 179 5.83 9.37 15.73
CA ILE A 179 6.20 9.50 14.31
C ILE A 179 7.63 10.00 14.16
N LEU A 180 8.01 11.06 14.88
CA LEU A 180 9.35 11.65 14.81
C LEU A 180 10.42 10.71 15.37
N PHE A 181 10.14 10.02 16.47
CA PHE A 181 11.01 8.97 16.99
C PHE A 181 11.17 7.82 15.98
N TYR A 182 10.06 7.32 15.41
CA TYR A 182 10.16 6.25 14.42
C TYR A 182 10.99 6.69 13.21
N ARG A 183 10.79 7.92 12.73
CA ARG A 183 11.61 8.50 11.65
C ARG A 183 13.10 8.55 12.02
N SER A 184 13.45 8.93 13.26
CA SER A 184 14.84 9.11 13.67
C SER A 184 15.64 7.80 13.68
N ILE A 185 14.97 6.67 13.93
CA ILE A 185 15.59 5.34 13.99
C ILE A 185 15.68 4.63 12.64
N ILE A 186 14.99 5.10 11.58
CA ILE A 186 15.01 4.44 10.26
C ILE A 186 16.43 4.26 9.72
N LYS A 187 17.30 5.24 9.94
CA LYS A 187 18.69 5.23 9.47
C LYS A 187 19.55 4.09 10.03
N ASP A 188 19.09 3.46 11.12
CA ASP A 188 19.81 2.37 11.78
C ASP A 188 19.63 1.01 11.06
N TYR A 189 18.73 0.95 10.07
CA TYR A 189 18.35 -0.29 9.38
C TYR A 189 18.79 -0.29 7.92
N LYS A 190 18.89 -1.48 7.34
CA LYS A 190 19.21 -1.68 5.93
C LYS A 190 18.00 -1.47 5.04
N ASN A 191 16.83 -2.00 5.41
CA ASN A 191 15.61 -1.89 4.61
C ASN A 191 14.82 -0.60 4.92
N GLN A 192 15.50 0.54 4.86
CA GLN A 192 14.94 1.85 5.23
C GLN A 192 13.67 2.19 4.45
N ASP A 193 13.64 1.85 3.17
CA ASP A 193 12.51 2.16 2.29
C ASP A 193 11.22 1.49 2.73
N ILE A 194 11.29 0.22 3.20
CA ILE A 194 10.14 -0.46 3.81
C ILE A 194 9.68 0.29 5.07
N LEU A 195 10.61 0.70 5.93
CA LEU A 195 10.27 1.41 7.16
C LEU A 195 9.67 2.79 6.88
N LYS A 196 10.12 3.51 5.84
CA LYS A 196 9.49 4.76 5.36
C LYS A 196 8.06 4.52 4.89
N ILE A 197 7.80 3.42 4.17
CA ILE A 197 6.44 3.05 3.74
C ILE A 197 5.54 2.72 4.95
N ILE A 198 6.06 1.99 5.94
CA ILE A 198 5.34 1.71 7.19
C ILE A 198 5.03 3.01 7.93
N LEU A 199 6.02 3.91 8.07
CA LEU A 199 5.83 5.21 8.70
C LEU A 199 4.75 6.03 8.00
N SER A 200 4.82 6.14 6.66
CA SER A 200 3.83 6.86 5.86
C SER A 200 2.42 6.31 6.05
N ARG A 201 2.28 4.97 5.99
CA ARG A 201 0.99 4.30 6.20
C ARG A 201 0.43 4.56 7.60
N SER A 202 1.27 4.42 8.63
CA SER A 202 0.87 4.63 10.02
C SER A 202 0.51 6.09 10.30
N ALA A 203 1.31 7.04 9.80
CA ALA A 203 1.04 8.46 9.93
C ALA A 203 -0.30 8.84 9.26
N ARG A 204 -0.60 8.30 8.08
CA ARG A 204 -1.90 8.50 7.45
C ARG A 204 -3.07 8.03 8.33
N SER A 205 -2.91 6.92 9.05
CA SER A 205 -3.95 6.38 9.93
C SER A 205 -4.03 7.06 11.31
N ALA A 206 -2.99 7.78 11.72
CA ALA A 206 -2.90 8.44 13.03
C ALA A 206 -3.27 9.94 13.00
N ARG A 207 -3.63 10.46 11.82
CA ARG A 207 -4.12 11.83 11.65
C ARG A 207 -5.46 12.03 12.40
N LEU A 208 -5.61 13.19 13.06
CA LEU A 208 -6.85 13.61 13.73
C LEU A 208 -8.04 13.74 12.76
#